data_AF-A0AAD8AEA9-F1
#
_entry.id   AF-A0AAD8AEA9-F1
#
_cell.length_a   1.000
_cell.length_b   1.000
_cell.length_c   1.000
_cell.angle_alpha   90.00
_cell.angle_beta   90.00
_cell.angle_gamma   90.00
#
_symmetry.space_group_name_H-M   'P 1'
#
loop_
_entity.id
_entity.type
_entity.pdbx_description
1 polymer ?
#
loop_
_entity_poly.entity_id
_entity_poly.type
_entity_poly.pdbx_seq_one_letter_code
_entity_poly.pdbx_strand_id
1 'polypeptide(L)'
;SRVLATIGVTRGFGDHDLKALNTNISIKPFLLSQPEVQVLDIEEEIIKDSDVLIMGTDGLWDVTSNEKAVEIVQKSLDHFPANDKSRLKYRYTSAAQDLVMHSRGKLFDKNWKTSEGKPATIDDISVFVIPLSHYKEEHLEWKQEYESSPVATEKMSTSDNLQESSRW
;
A
#
# COMPACT_ATOMS: atom_id res chain seq x y z
N SER A 1 -16.78 -14.74 -6.60
CA SER A 1 -17.09 -14.81 -8.06
C SER A 1 -15.80 -15.15 -8.79
N ARG A 2 -15.82 -15.84 -9.94
CA ARG A 2 -14.63 -16.17 -10.74
C ARG A 2 -14.86 -15.75 -12.20
N VAL A 3 -13.86 -15.14 -12.85
CA VAL A 3 -13.92 -14.81 -14.28
C VAL A 3 -14.01 -16.09 -15.08
N LEU A 4 -15.07 -16.21 -15.89
CA LEU A 4 -15.41 -17.40 -16.67
C LEU A 4 -15.32 -18.71 -15.84
N ALA A 5 -15.78 -18.65 -14.58
CA ALA A 5 -15.72 -19.76 -13.62
C ALA A 5 -14.30 -20.35 -13.39
N THR A 6 -13.24 -19.61 -13.73
CA THR A 6 -11.86 -20.12 -13.79
C THR A 6 -10.97 -19.44 -12.75
N ILE A 7 -10.74 -18.13 -12.89
CA ILE A 7 -9.80 -17.38 -12.05
C ILE A 7 -10.51 -16.45 -11.07
N GLY A 8 -9.95 -16.29 -9.86
CA GLY A 8 -10.54 -15.49 -8.78
C GLY A 8 -10.43 -13.97 -8.94
N VAL A 9 -9.58 -13.51 -9.86
CA VAL A 9 -9.32 -12.08 -10.09
C VAL A 9 -9.79 -11.63 -11.47
N THR A 10 -10.13 -10.34 -11.58
CA THR A 10 -10.49 -9.69 -12.86
C THR A 10 -9.33 -8.91 -13.47
N ARG A 11 -8.27 -8.69 -12.69
CA ARG A 11 -7.05 -8.01 -13.12
C ARG A 11 -5.82 -8.75 -12.60
N GLY A 12 -4.78 -8.80 -13.42
CA GLY A 12 -3.54 -9.51 -13.12
C GLY A 12 -2.60 -9.55 -14.32
N PHE A 13 -1.30 -9.67 -14.03
CA PHE A 13 -0.28 -9.97 -15.03
C PHE A 13 -0.25 -11.47 -15.33
N GLY A 14 0.26 -11.86 -16.51
CA GLY A 14 0.40 -13.27 -16.87
C GLY A 14 -0.89 -13.92 -17.40
N ASP A 15 -1.05 -15.21 -17.13
CA ASP A 15 -2.18 -16.06 -17.55
C ASP A 15 -2.50 -16.01 -19.06
N HIS A 16 -1.45 -15.91 -19.89
CA HIS A 16 -1.60 -15.79 -21.35
C HIS A 16 -2.21 -17.04 -21.99
N ASP A 17 -1.83 -18.23 -21.49
CA ASP A 17 -2.30 -19.52 -22.01
C ASP A 17 -3.51 -20.07 -21.22
N LEU A 18 -3.99 -19.34 -20.21
CA LEU A 18 -5.11 -19.78 -19.38
C LEU A 18 -6.41 -19.73 -20.18
N LYS A 19 -7.14 -20.85 -20.18
CA LYS A 19 -8.43 -21.01 -20.85
C LYS A 19 -9.55 -21.21 -19.84
N ALA A 20 -10.74 -20.75 -20.21
CA ALA A 20 -11.93 -20.92 -19.40
C ALA A 20 -12.28 -22.41 -19.25
N LEU A 21 -12.69 -22.79 -18.04
CA LEU A 21 -12.96 -24.17 -17.63
C LEU A 21 -13.82 -24.92 -18.65
N ASN A 22 -13.34 -26.08 -19.11
CA ASN A 22 -14.00 -26.95 -20.09
C ASN A 22 -14.28 -26.29 -21.46
N THR A 23 -13.54 -25.25 -21.83
CA THR A 23 -13.67 -24.59 -23.15
C THR A 23 -12.31 -24.35 -23.80
N ASN A 24 -12.32 -23.91 -25.06
CA ASN A 24 -11.14 -23.41 -25.76
C ASN A 24 -11.03 -21.88 -25.77
N ILE A 25 -11.82 -21.19 -24.94
CA ILE A 25 -11.85 -19.73 -24.87
C ILE A 25 -10.72 -19.27 -23.95
N SER A 26 -9.82 -18.43 -24.44
CA SER A 26 -8.78 -17.81 -23.61
C SER A 26 -9.38 -16.84 -22.60
N ILE A 27 -8.80 -16.78 -21.40
CA ILE A 27 -9.24 -15.85 -20.34
C ILE A 27 -8.95 -14.40 -20.73
N LYS A 28 -7.87 -14.14 -21.48
CA LYS A 28 -7.68 -12.83 -22.12
C LYS A 28 -8.63 -12.69 -23.32
N PRO A 29 -9.31 -11.53 -23.49
CA PRO A 29 -9.02 -10.23 -22.85
C PRO A 29 -9.79 -9.92 -21.56
N PHE A 30 -10.52 -10.88 -20.97
CA PHE A 30 -11.35 -10.65 -19.77
C PHE A 30 -10.54 -10.48 -18.47
N LEU A 31 -9.27 -10.91 -18.46
CA LEU A 31 -8.28 -10.61 -17.41
C LEU A 31 -7.33 -9.49 -17.88
N LEU A 32 -7.48 -8.31 -17.30
CA LEU A 32 -6.73 -7.11 -17.67
C LEU A 32 -5.48 -6.92 -16.80
N SER A 33 -4.38 -6.47 -17.38
CA SER A 33 -3.18 -6.08 -16.61
C SER A 33 -3.17 -4.60 -16.22
N GLN A 34 -4.20 -3.84 -16.60
CA GLN A 34 -4.27 -2.40 -16.37
C GLN A 34 -4.61 -2.11 -14.89
N PRO A 35 -3.75 -1.40 -14.14
CA PRO A 35 -4.04 -1.03 -12.76
C PRO A 35 -5.13 0.05 -12.68
N GLU A 36 -5.72 0.17 -11.49
CA GLU A 36 -6.41 1.40 -11.07
C GLU A 36 -5.38 2.30 -10.38
N VAL A 37 -5.42 3.59 -10.67
CA VAL A 37 -4.47 4.58 -10.12
C VAL A 37 -5.24 5.58 -9.30
N GLN A 38 -4.87 5.70 -8.02
CA GLN A 38 -5.37 6.73 -7.11
C GLN A 38 -4.18 7.56 -6.66
N VAL A 39 -4.36 8.88 -6.60
CA VAL A 39 -3.30 9.84 -6.25
C VAL A 39 -3.72 10.54 -4.97
N LEU A 40 -2.86 10.50 -3.96
CA LEU A 40 -2.99 11.26 -2.73
C LEU A 40 -1.91 12.35 -2.74
N ASP A 41 -2.33 13.61 -2.66
CA ASP A 41 -1.39 14.72 -2.54
C ASP A 41 -0.90 14.85 -1.09
N ILE A 42 0.31 14.39 -0.83
CA ILE A 42 0.90 14.41 0.51
C ILE A 42 1.19 15.85 0.97
N GLU A 43 1.35 16.82 0.06
CA GLU A 43 1.60 18.21 0.44
C GLU A 43 0.37 18.83 1.12
N GLU A 44 -0.83 18.55 0.60
CA GLU A 44 -2.10 19.09 1.09
C GLU A 44 -2.58 18.44 2.40
N GLU A 45 -2.02 17.27 2.76
CA GLU A 45 -2.47 16.51 3.93
C GLU A 45 -1.72 16.84 5.23
N ILE A 46 -2.41 16.80 6.36
CA ILE A 46 -1.79 16.93 7.69
C ILE A 46 -1.34 15.56 8.17
N ILE A 47 -0.13 15.17 7.77
CA ILE A 47 0.48 13.88 8.10
C ILE A 47 1.17 13.90 9.47
N LYS A 48 0.88 12.90 10.29
CA LYS A 48 1.49 12.63 11.61
C LYS A 48 2.42 11.42 11.56
N ASP A 49 3.23 11.25 12.60
CA ASP A 49 4.12 10.08 12.77
C ASP A 49 3.39 8.75 12.98
N SER A 50 2.07 8.79 13.19
CA SER A 50 1.21 7.62 13.25
C SER A 50 0.61 7.24 11.89
N ASP A 51 0.68 8.13 10.91
CA ASP A 51 0.00 7.94 9.64
C ASP A 51 0.86 7.07 8.72
N VAL A 52 0.28 5.94 8.34
CA VAL A 52 0.96 4.90 7.57
C VAL A 52 0.06 4.39 6.46
N LEU A 53 0.68 3.94 5.37
CA LEU A 53 0.03 3.13 4.36
C LEU A 53 0.19 1.65 4.74
N ILE A 54 -0.95 0.95 4.87
CA ILE A 54 -0.98 -0.50 5.09
C ILE A 54 -1.26 -1.16 3.74
N MET A 55 -0.35 -2.01 3.29
CA MET A 55 -0.55 -2.85 2.10
C MET A 55 -0.47 -4.31 2.49
N GLY A 56 -1.27 -5.17 1.89
CA GLY A 56 -1.17 -6.61 2.10
C GLY A 56 -1.89 -7.42 1.03
N THR A 57 -1.57 -8.71 0.95
CA THR A 57 -2.28 -9.69 0.12
C THR A 57 -3.69 -9.95 0.66
N ASP A 58 -4.56 -10.57 -0.12
CA ASP A 58 -5.88 -11.03 0.30
C ASP A 58 -5.82 -11.95 1.53
N GLY A 59 -4.74 -12.72 1.71
CA GLY A 59 -4.48 -13.46 2.94
C GLY A 59 -4.56 -12.62 4.24
N LEU A 60 -4.28 -11.31 4.19
CA LEU A 60 -4.55 -10.38 5.31
C LEU A 60 -6.03 -10.01 5.37
N TRP A 61 -6.57 -9.50 4.26
CA TRP A 61 -7.85 -8.79 4.18
C TRP A 61 -9.08 -9.71 4.21
N ASP A 62 -8.93 -10.99 3.87
CA ASP A 62 -10.00 -11.99 3.93
C ASP A 62 -10.48 -12.25 5.37
N VAL A 63 -9.63 -12.00 6.36
CA VAL A 63 -9.90 -12.27 7.78
C VAL A 63 -9.79 -11.04 8.69
N THR A 64 -9.24 -9.93 8.18
CA THR A 64 -9.01 -8.69 8.93
C THR A 64 -9.68 -7.51 8.23
N SER A 65 -10.59 -6.83 8.94
CA SER A 65 -11.20 -5.61 8.41
C SER A 65 -10.24 -4.42 8.42
N ASN A 66 -10.54 -3.40 7.61
CA ASN A 66 -9.76 -2.16 7.56
C ASN A 66 -9.65 -1.52 8.96
N GLU A 67 -10.76 -1.43 9.69
CA GLU A 67 -10.79 -0.83 11.04
C GLU A 67 -9.94 -1.65 12.01
N LYS A 68 -9.95 -2.99 11.87
CA LYS A 68 -9.16 -3.87 12.72
C LYS A 68 -7.66 -3.74 12.42
N ALA A 69 -7.30 -3.64 11.15
CA ALA A 69 -5.92 -3.42 10.75
C ALA A 69 -5.38 -2.09 11.32
N VAL A 70 -6.17 -1.02 11.22
CA VAL A 70 -5.85 0.28 11.83
C VAL A 70 -5.70 0.17 13.35
N GLU A 71 -6.62 -0.52 14.04
CA GLU A 71 -6.54 -0.74 15.50
C GLU A 71 -5.23 -1.45 15.90
N ILE A 72 -4.86 -2.51 15.19
CA ILE A 72 -3.65 -3.30 15.45
C ILE A 72 -2.40 -2.44 15.24
N VAL A 73 -2.33 -1.75 14.10
CA VAL A 73 -1.19 -0.89 13.77
C VAL A 73 -1.06 0.24 14.79
N GLN A 74 -2.14 0.94 15.12
CA GLN A 74 -2.10 2.03 16.10
C GLN A 74 -1.57 1.54 17.45
N LYS A 75 -2.05 0.39 17.94
CA LYS A 75 -1.52 -0.22 19.17
C LYS A 75 -0.03 -0.51 19.08
N SER A 76 0.45 -1.07 17.96
CA SER A 76 1.89 -1.30 17.78
C SER A 76 2.67 0.00 17.79
N LEU A 77 2.20 1.03 17.07
CA LEU A 77 2.88 2.34 17.02
C LEU A 77 2.93 3.01 18.40
N ASP A 78 1.91 2.84 19.23
CA ASP A 78 1.89 3.38 20.60
C ASP A 78 2.94 2.69 21.51
N HIS A 79 3.22 1.40 21.30
CA HIS A 79 4.26 0.67 22.03
C HIS A 79 5.69 1.08 21.63
N PHE A 80 5.86 1.69 20.46
CA PHE A 80 7.15 2.12 19.91
C PHE A 80 7.16 3.60 19.52
N PRO A 81 7.01 4.55 20.47
CA PRO A 81 6.85 5.98 20.18
C PRO A 81 7.91 6.56 19.22
N ALA A 82 7.51 7.50 18.37
CA ALA A 82 8.37 8.08 17.33
C ALA A 82 9.61 8.80 17.89
N ASN A 83 9.52 9.33 19.11
CA ASN A 83 10.63 9.99 19.79
C ASN A 83 11.71 9.00 20.29
N ASP A 84 11.43 7.70 20.34
CA ASP A 84 12.39 6.67 20.73
C ASP A 84 13.23 6.21 19.52
N LYS A 85 14.22 7.03 19.18
CA LYS A 85 15.15 6.79 18.05
C LYS A 85 15.86 5.44 18.13
N SER A 86 16.05 4.89 19.33
CA SER A 86 16.73 3.60 19.51
C SER A 86 15.91 2.41 19.01
N ARG A 87 14.57 2.52 19.09
CA ARG A 87 13.63 1.47 18.68
C ARG A 87 12.84 1.80 17.42
N LEU A 88 13.05 2.97 16.82
CA LEU A 88 12.34 3.41 15.61
C LEU A 88 12.40 2.38 14.46
N LYS A 89 13.55 1.70 14.28
CA LYS A 89 13.70 0.62 13.28
C LYS A 89 12.71 -0.54 13.44
N TYR A 90 12.22 -0.77 14.65
CA TYR A 90 11.26 -1.83 14.96
C TYR A 90 9.81 -1.35 14.88
N ARG A 91 9.54 -0.04 14.98
CA ARG A 91 8.20 0.55 15.05
C ARG A 91 7.26 0.00 13.97
N TYR A 92 7.67 0.06 12.71
CA TYR A 92 6.85 -0.38 11.56
C TYR A 92 6.97 -1.88 11.30
N THR A 93 8.15 -2.47 11.55
CA THR A 93 8.35 -3.92 11.42
C THR A 93 7.46 -4.69 12.40
N SER A 94 7.37 -4.23 13.64
CA SER A 94 6.48 -4.81 14.65
C SER A 94 5.01 -4.64 14.28
N ALA A 95 4.62 -3.49 13.73
CA ALA A 95 3.24 -3.29 13.26
C ALA A 95 2.86 -4.27 12.14
N ALA A 96 3.75 -4.47 11.16
CA ALA A 96 3.54 -5.46 10.10
C ALA A 96 3.50 -6.90 10.65
N GLN A 97 4.38 -7.22 11.61
CA GLN A 97 4.38 -8.52 12.29
C GLN A 97 3.08 -8.76 13.05
N ASP A 98 2.55 -7.76 13.76
CA ASP A 98 1.32 -7.88 14.52
C ASP A 98 0.11 -8.15 13.60
N LEU A 99 0.06 -7.51 12.42
CA LEU A 99 -0.95 -7.79 11.39
C LEU A 99 -0.85 -9.25 10.89
N VAL A 100 0.36 -9.70 10.54
CA VAL A 100 0.58 -11.10 10.10
C VAL A 100 0.18 -12.09 11.20
N MET A 101 0.59 -11.83 12.44
CA MET A 101 0.29 -12.70 13.58
C MET A 101 -1.21 -12.74 13.89
N HIS A 102 -1.92 -11.61 13.71
CA HIS A 102 -3.37 -11.56 13.85
C HIS A 102 -4.07 -12.43 12.80
N SER A 103 -3.76 -12.24 11.51
CA SER A 103 -4.38 -12.99 10.42
C SER A 103 -4.04 -14.47 10.41
N ARG A 104 -2.77 -14.82 10.69
CA ARG A 104 -2.31 -16.22 10.79
C ARG A 104 -2.99 -16.97 11.93
N GLY A 105 -3.31 -16.27 13.02
CA GLY A 105 -3.89 -16.87 14.21
C GLY A 105 -3.02 -17.97 14.84
N LYS A 106 -3.67 -18.84 15.60
CA LYS A 106 -3.05 -19.96 16.32
C LYS A 106 -3.82 -21.24 16.07
N LEU A 107 -3.12 -22.36 16.05
CA LEU A 107 -3.73 -23.68 15.96
C LEU A 107 -4.46 -24.01 17.26
N PHE A 108 -5.77 -24.21 17.18
CA PHE A 108 -6.63 -24.61 18.30
C PHE A 108 -7.59 -25.71 17.85
N ASP A 109 -7.54 -26.87 18.52
CA ASP A 109 -8.39 -28.04 18.23
C ASP A 109 -8.49 -28.33 16.72
N LYS A 110 -7.32 -28.49 16.09
CA LYS A 110 -7.11 -28.79 14.66
C LYS A 110 -7.48 -27.69 13.66
N ASN A 111 -7.95 -26.52 14.11
CA ASN A 111 -8.28 -25.40 13.23
C ASN A 111 -7.43 -24.18 13.58
N TRP A 112 -6.97 -23.45 12.57
CA TRP A 112 -6.32 -22.15 12.81
C TRP A 112 -7.39 -21.10 13.09
N LYS A 113 -7.27 -20.43 14.22
CA LYS A 113 -8.23 -19.41 14.67
C LYS A 113 -7.50 -18.14 15.07
N THR A 114 -8.10 -17.01 14.74
CA THR A 114 -7.66 -15.70 15.26
C THR A 114 -7.94 -15.62 16.77
N SER A 115 -7.42 -14.58 17.42
CA SER A 115 -7.67 -14.34 18.86
C SER A 115 -9.15 -14.17 19.20
N GLU A 116 -9.98 -13.84 18.20
CA GLU A 116 -11.43 -13.66 18.34
C GLU A 116 -12.21 -14.97 18.10
N GLY A 117 -11.51 -16.10 17.90
CA GLY A 117 -12.12 -17.41 17.65
C GLY A 117 -12.67 -17.62 16.24
N LYS A 118 -12.50 -16.62 15.36
CA LYS A 118 -12.84 -16.70 13.93
C LYS A 118 -11.81 -17.55 13.18
N PRO A 119 -12.16 -18.16 12.03
CA PRO A 119 -11.19 -18.82 11.17
C PRO A 119 -10.04 -17.87 10.82
N ALA A 120 -8.81 -18.36 10.96
CA ALA A 120 -7.63 -17.66 10.48
C ALA A 120 -7.45 -17.86 8.98
N THR A 121 -6.57 -17.06 8.37
CA THR A 121 -6.25 -17.23 6.95
C THR A 121 -5.54 -18.55 6.68
N ILE A 122 -5.79 -19.09 5.49
CA ILE A 122 -5.19 -20.31 4.96
C ILE A 122 -4.31 -20.02 3.74
N ASP A 123 -4.19 -18.75 3.36
CA ASP A 123 -3.42 -18.28 2.21
C ASP A 123 -2.07 -17.69 2.64
N ASP A 124 -1.17 -17.48 1.67
CA ASP A 124 0.06 -16.76 1.90
C ASP A 124 -0.23 -15.30 2.29
N ILE A 125 0.46 -14.82 3.32
CA ILE A 125 0.28 -13.49 3.86
C ILE A 125 1.57 -12.69 3.67
N SER A 126 1.45 -11.55 3.02
CA SER A 126 2.50 -10.52 3.00
C SER A 126 1.90 -9.17 3.36
N VAL A 127 2.60 -8.40 4.18
CA VAL A 127 2.14 -7.11 4.70
C VAL A 127 3.27 -6.10 4.70
N PHE A 128 2.98 -4.87 4.29
CA PHE A 128 3.84 -3.70 4.41
C PHE A 128 3.14 -2.63 5.25
N VAL A 129 3.88 -2.02 6.17
CA VAL A 129 3.48 -0.83 6.93
C VAL A 129 4.47 0.27 6.63
N ILE A 130 4.02 1.28 5.89
CA ILE A 130 4.89 2.28 5.26
C ILE A 130 4.60 3.65 5.89
N PRO A 131 5.57 4.29 6.59
CA PRO A 131 5.35 5.59 7.22
C PRO A 131 5.22 6.70 6.19
N LEU A 132 4.21 7.57 6.33
CA LEU A 132 4.00 8.68 5.39
C LEU A 132 4.78 9.94 5.77
N SER A 133 5.04 10.19 7.07
CA SER A 133 5.70 11.42 7.53
C SER A 133 7.11 11.57 6.93
N HIS A 134 7.90 10.50 6.93
CA HIS A 134 9.26 10.53 6.39
C HIS A 134 9.29 10.84 4.88
N TYR A 135 8.31 10.33 4.10
CA TYR A 135 8.21 10.67 2.68
C TYR A 135 7.84 12.13 2.47
N LYS A 136 6.95 12.69 3.32
CA LYS A 136 6.61 14.11 3.25
C LYS A 136 7.84 14.98 3.54
N GLU A 137 8.61 14.64 4.56
CA GLU A 137 9.85 15.34 4.92
C GLU A 137 10.87 15.29 3.78
N GLU A 138 11.18 14.09 3.26
CA GLU A 138 12.11 13.89 2.14
C GLU A 138 11.67 14.65 0.89
N HIS A 139 10.36 14.65 0.57
CA HIS A 139 9.82 15.38 -0.56
C HIS A 139 9.94 16.90 -0.40
N LEU A 140 9.69 17.44 0.80
CA LEU A 140 9.84 18.87 1.07
C LEU A 140 11.30 19.31 1.01
N GLU A 141 12.22 18.50 1.52
CA GLU A 141 13.67 18.74 1.41
C GLU A 141 14.12 18.75 -0.06
N TRP A 142 13.75 17.72 -0.82
CA TRP A 142 14.03 17.64 -2.25
C TRP A 142 13.45 18.84 -3.02
N LYS A 143 12.23 19.27 -2.70
CA LYS A 143 11.57 20.40 -3.36
C LYS A 143 12.31 21.71 -3.10
N GLN A 144 12.73 21.95 -1.85
CA GLN A 144 13.55 23.12 -1.50
C GLN A 144 14.89 23.12 -2.24
N GLU A 145 15.57 21.97 -2.32
CA GLU A 145 16.80 21.84 -3.08
C GLU A 145 16.58 22.09 -4.57
N TYR A 146 15.54 21.51 -5.16
CA TYR A 146 15.18 21.69 -6.55
C TYR A 146 14.89 23.16 -6.87
N GLU A 147 14.08 23.84 -6.06
CA GLU A 147 13.74 25.26 -6.21
C GLU A 147 14.97 26.17 -6.06
N SER A 148 15.93 25.79 -5.21
CA SER A 148 17.20 26.50 -5.06
C SER A 148 18.22 26.24 -6.18
N SER A 149 17.97 25.24 -7.04
CA SER A 149 18.91 24.81 -8.07
C SER A 149 18.89 25.72 -9.31
N PRO A 150 20.05 25.92 -10.00
CA PRO A 150 20.12 26.74 -11.22
C PRO A 150 19.17 26.26 -12.34
N VAL A 151 18.84 24.97 -12.36
CA VAL A 151 17.95 24.33 -13.33
C VAL A 151 16.50 24.80 -13.16
N ALA A 152 16.05 25.02 -11.93
CA ALA A 152 14.72 25.58 -11.66
C ALA A 152 14.65 27.06 -12.08
N THR A 153 15.71 27.83 -11.85
CA THR A 153 15.83 29.23 -12.27
C THR A 153 15.78 29.39 -13.79
N GLU A 154 16.46 28.51 -14.54
CA GLU A 154 16.38 28.51 -16.01
C GLU A 154 14.98 28.15 -16.51
N LYS A 155 14.31 27.15 -15.92
CA LYS A 155 12.94 26.78 -16.32
C LYS A 155 11.93 27.89 -16.04
N MET A 156 12.01 28.56 -14.88
CA MET A 156 11.15 29.73 -14.56
C MET A 156 11.37 30.88 -15.55
N SER A 157 12.62 31.21 -15.87
CA SER A 157 12.95 32.26 -16.86
C SER A 157 12.47 31.91 -18.28
N THR A 158 12.43 30.63 -18.63
CA THR A 158 11.97 30.17 -19.95
C THR A 158 10.44 30.15 -20.03
N SER A 159 9.74 29.80 -18.95
CA SER A 159 8.28 29.89 -18.89
C SER A 159 7.76 31.33 -18.89
N ASP A 160 8.47 32.26 -18.22
CA ASP A 160 8.11 33.69 -18.23
C ASP A 160 8.32 34.30 -19.62
N ASN A 161 9.41 33.94 -20.31
CA ASN A 161 9.68 34.38 -21.69
C ASN A 161 8.64 33.85 -22.71
N LEU A 162 8.10 32.64 -22.51
CA LEU A 162 7.04 32.08 -23.37
C LEU A 162 5.67 32.76 -23.14
N GLN A 163 5.40 33.25 -21.92
CA GLN A 163 4.21 34.04 -21.63
C GLN A 163 4.29 35.46 -22.22
N GLU A 164 5.46 36.09 -22.23
CA GLU A 164 5.66 37.39 -22.90
C GLU A 164 5.65 37.28 -24.42
N SER A 165 6.17 36.20 -25.01
CA SER A 165 6.14 36.00 -26.47
C SER A 165 4.76 35.66 -27.04
N SER A 166 3.76 35.45 -26.18
CA SER A 166 2.37 35.14 -26.58
C SER A 166 1.42 36.34 -26.44
N ARG A 167 1.96 37.55 -26.20
CA ARG A 167 1.22 38.82 -26.00
C ARG A 167 1.32 39.81 -27.18
N TRP A 168 1.37 39.31 -28.42
CA TRP A 168 1.19 40.13 -29.63
C TRP A 168 0.12 39.53 -30.54
#